data_AF-A0A0L7LCP0-F1
#
_entry.id   AF-A0A0L7LCP0-F1
#
_cell.length_a   1.000
_cell.length_b   1.000
_cell.length_c   1.000
_cell.angle_alpha   90.00
_cell.angle_beta   90.00
_cell.angle_gamma   90.00
#
_symmetry.space_group_name_H-M   'P 1'
#
loop_
_entity.id
_entity.type
_entity.pdbx_description
1 polymer ?
#
loop_
_entity_poly.entity_id
_entity_poly.type
_entity_poly.pdbx_seq_one_letter_code
_entity_poly.pdbx_strand_id
1 'polypeptide(L)'
;MHCRALPDEEKTFVGLMRSCRSARLVERHHGVLGLCSYLGARPYSIAPRLGAVLAELARHTNAPDPIPATIRTALADFRRTHQDDWQNHRDELTEEELDLLADLTSPPSYCA
;
A
#
# COMPACT_ATOMS: atom_id res chain seq x y z
N MET A 1 -23.39 -0.27 0.28
CA MET A 1 -22.12 0.37 -0.07
C MET A 1 -21.54 -0.41 -1.26
N HIS A 2 -21.92 -0.05 -2.48
CA HIS A 2 -21.51 -0.80 -3.68
C HIS A 2 -20.15 -0.27 -4.12
N CYS A 3 -19.07 -0.88 -3.66
CA CYS A 3 -17.79 -0.76 -4.36
C CYS A 3 -18.04 -1.27 -5.78
N ARG A 4 -18.21 -0.36 -6.74
CA ARG A 4 -18.11 -0.73 -8.15
C ARG A 4 -16.68 -1.22 -8.33
N ALA A 5 -16.53 -2.50 -8.61
CA ALA A 5 -15.25 -3.06 -9.01
C ALA A 5 -14.67 -2.20 -10.13
N LEU A 6 -13.35 -1.99 -10.09
CA LEU A 6 -12.66 -1.35 -11.20
C LEU A 6 -13.04 -2.10 -12.49
N PRO A 7 -13.44 -1.40 -13.57
CA PRO A 7 -13.92 -2.06 -14.79
C PRO A 7 -12.88 -3.02 -15.37
N ASP A 8 -11.59 -2.77 -15.09
CA ASP A 8 -10.47 -3.67 -15.33
C ASP A 8 -9.41 -3.42 -14.23
N GLU A 9 -9.39 -4.27 -13.19
CA GLU A 9 -8.45 -4.18 -12.06
C GLU A 9 -6.99 -4.22 -12.53
N GLU A 10 -6.71 -5.06 -13.53
CA GLU A 10 -5.36 -5.25 -14.08
C GLU A 10 -4.84 -3.98 -14.76
N LYS A 11 -5.63 -3.46 -15.72
CA LYS A 11 -5.24 -2.24 -16.45
C LYS A 11 -5.11 -1.05 -15.51
N THR A 12 -6.01 -0.96 -14.52
CA THR A 12 -5.95 0.12 -13.53
C THR A 12 -4.67 -0.01 -12.69
N PHE A 13 -4.35 -1.21 -12.22
CA PHE A 13 -3.14 -1.46 -11.45
C PHE A 13 -1.88 -1.08 -12.21
N VAL A 14 -1.75 -1.54 -13.46
CA VAL A 14 -0.60 -1.20 -14.33
C VAL A 14 -0.51 0.31 -14.57
N GLY A 15 -1.65 0.97 -14.77
CA GLY A 15 -1.71 2.43 -14.91
C GLY A 15 -1.21 3.17 -13.67
N LEU A 16 -1.64 2.74 -12.48
CA LEU A 16 -1.20 3.31 -11.21
C LEU A 16 0.29 3.11 -10.97
N MET A 17 0.81 1.90 -11.24
CA MET A 17 2.24 1.58 -11.14
C MET A 17 3.09 2.48 -12.04
N ARG A 18 2.59 2.81 -13.24
CA ARG A 18 3.25 3.77 -14.14
C ARG A 18 3.21 5.19 -13.56
N SER A 19 2.06 5.64 -13.07
CA SER A 19 1.90 6.98 -12.48
C SER A 19 2.83 7.20 -11.28
N CYS A 20 3.03 6.18 -10.42
CA CYS A 20 3.99 6.22 -9.30
C CYS A 20 5.43 6.53 -9.74
N ARG A 21 5.78 6.32 -11.02
CA ARG A 21 7.13 6.56 -11.55
C ARG A 21 7.26 7.89 -12.27
N SER A 22 6.21 8.73 -12.27
CA SER A 22 6.27 10.04 -12.91
C SER A 22 7.28 10.96 -12.21
N ALA A 23 7.92 11.81 -13.02
CA ALA A 23 8.75 12.91 -12.53
C ALA A 23 7.90 14.03 -11.89
N ARG A 24 6.63 14.16 -12.29
CA ARG A 24 5.72 15.20 -11.78
C ARG A 24 5.15 14.74 -10.44
N LEU A 25 5.37 15.53 -9.39
CA LEU A 25 4.94 15.23 -8.03
C LEU A 25 3.44 14.88 -7.95
N VAL A 26 2.58 15.65 -8.62
CA VAL A 26 1.12 15.44 -8.61
C VAL A 26 0.73 14.08 -9.22
N GLU A 27 1.35 13.71 -10.34
CA GLU A 27 1.06 12.44 -11.02
C GLU A 27 1.64 11.25 -10.25
N ARG A 28 2.84 11.41 -9.70
CA ARG A 28 3.44 10.45 -8.77
C ARG A 28 2.52 10.20 -7.59
N HIS A 29 2.08 11.26 -6.93
CA HIS A 29 1.22 11.17 -5.76
C HIS A 29 -0.15 10.58 -6.10
N HIS A 30 -0.71 10.89 -7.27
CA HIS A 30 -1.92 10.24 -7.79
C HIS A 30 -1.77 8.72 -7.87
N GLY A 31 -0.65 8.22 -8.42
CA GLY A 31 -0.34 6.79 -8.43
C GLY A 31 -0.28 6.20 -7.02
N VAL A 32 0.45 6.85 -6.12
CA VAL A 32 0.59 6.41 -4.72
C VAL A 32 -0.77 6.36 -4.01
N LEU A 33 -1.62 7.36 -4.18
CA LEU A 33 -2.97 7.38 -3.63
C LEU A 33 -3.81 6.19 -4.13
N GLY A 34 -3.71 5.86 -5.41
CA GLY A 34 -4.40 4.69 -5.97
C GLY A 34 -3.91 3.38 -5.36
N LEU A 35 -2.59 3.22 -5.19
CA LEU A 35 -2.01 2.04 -4.53
C LEU A 35 -2.36 1.98 -3.02
N CYS A 36 -2.39 3.11 -2.33
CA CYS A 36 -2.86 3.17 -0.95
C CYS A 36 -4.35 2.79 -0.83
N SER A 37 -5.17 3.22 -1.79
CA SER A 37 -6.58 2.84 -1.86
C SER A 37 -6.73 1.34 -2.13
N TYR A 38 -5.81 0.74 -2.88
CA TYR A 38 -5.77 -0.71 -3.11
C TYR A 38 -5.60 -1.49 -1.80
N LEU A 39 -4.69 -1.05 -0.92
CA LEU A 39 -4.50 -1.64 0.42
C LEU A 39 -5.77 -1.60 1.26
N GLY A 40 -6.51 -0.48 1.22
CA GLY A 40 -7.73 -0.28 1.99
C GLY A 40 -9.01 -0.84 1.34
N ALA A 41 -8.95 -1.35 0.11
CA ALA A 41 -10.15 -1.76 -0.63
C ALA A 41 -10.81 -3.03 -0.09
N ARG A 42 -10.05 -3.86 0.62
CA ARG A 42 -10.49 -5.16 1.15
C ARG A 42 -10.14 -5.26 2.65
N PRO A 43 -10.89 -4.59 3.55
CA PRO A 43 -10.68 -4.80 4.98
C PRO A 43 -10.95 -6.28 5.31
N TYR A 44 -10.11 -6.89 6.14
CA TYR A 44 -10.22 -8.30 6.58
C TYR A 44 -9.86 -9.36 5.52
N SER A 45 -9.12 -9.03 4.46
CA SER A 45 -8.61 -10.03 3.52
C SER A 45 -7.40 -9.51 2.76
N ILE A 46 -6.46 -10.39 2.43
CA ILE A 46 -5.28 -9.98 1.67
C ILE A 46 -5.64 -9.79 0.19
N ALA A 47 -5.30 -8.61 -0.32
CA ALA A 47 -5.49 -8.27 -1.73
C ALA A 47 -4.48 -9.02 -2.62
N PRO A 48 -4.88 -9.55 -3.79
CA PRO A 48 -3.93 -10.08 -4.76
C PRO A 48 -2.89 -9.02 -5.10
N ARG A 49 -1.59 -9.38 -5.18
CA ARG A 49 -0.49 -8.44 -5.50
C ARG A 49 -0.13 -7.46 -4.38
N LEU A 50 -0.45 -7.77 -3.12
CA LEU A 50 -0.02 -6.96 -1.98
C LEU A 50 1.49 -6.69 -2.01
N GLY A 51 2.33 -7.72 -2.20
CA GLY A 51 3.77 -7.55 -2.28
C GLY A 51 4.24 -6.56 -3.34
N ALA A 52 3.63 -6.58 -4.52
CA ALA A 52 3.96 -5.62 -5.59
C ALA A 52 3.61 -4.18 -5.19
N VAL A 53 2.51 -3.99 -4.45
CA VAL A 53 2.13 -2.68 -3.89
C VAL A 53 3.14 -2.25 -2.83
N LEU A 54 3.43 -3.09 -1.84
CA LEU A 54 4.38 -2.78 -0.77
C LEU A 54 5.76 -2.44 -1.33
N ALA A 55 6.28 -3.26 -2.25
CA ALA A 55 7.55 -3.03 -2.90
C ALA A 55 7.59 -1.68 -3.66
N GLU A 56 6.50 -1.32 -4.34
CA GLU A 56 6.41 -0.03 -5.05
C GLU A 56 6.34 1.14 -4.06
N LEU A 57 5.54 1.04 -2.99
CA LEU A 57 5.41 2.07 -1.95
C LEU A 57 6.71 2.30 -1.17
N ALA A 58 7.49 1.26 -0.90
CA ALA A 58 8.79 1.35 -0.22
C ALA A 58 9.76 2.33 -0.89
N ARG A 59 9.67 2.48 -2.22
CA ARG A 59 10.51 3.40 -3.01
C ARG A 59 10.16 4.87 -2.82
N HIS A 60 9.00 5.16 -2.25
CA HIS A 60 8.45 6.51 -2.09
C HIS A 60 8.47 7.02 -0.64
N THR A 61 9.05 6.26 0.29
CA THR A 61 9.17 6.64 1.71
C THR A 61 10.01 7.90 1.93
N ASN A 62 10.96 8.17 1.04
CA ASN A 62 11.83 9.37 1.05
C ASN A 62 11.43 10.42 -0.02
N ALA A 63 10.25 10.29 -0.61
CA ALA A 63 9.75 11.28 -1.58
C ALA A 63 9.40 12.62 -0.87
N PRO A 64 9.32 13.73 -1.62
CA PRO A 64 8.82 14.99 -1.06
C PRO A 64 7.38 14.84 -0.53
N ASP A 65 7.04 15.64 0.47
CA ASP A 65 5.66 15.75 0.95
C ASP A 65 4.71 16.09 -0.21
N PRO A 66 3.48 15.52 -0.21
CA PRO A 66 2.82 14.79 0.89
C PRO A 66 2.96 13.26 0.86
N ILE A 67 3.77 12.70 -0.06
CA ILE A 67 3.74 11.27 -0.38
C ILE A 67 4.01 10.35 0.82
N PRO A 68 5.09 10.54 1.61
CA PRO A 68 5.38 9.64 2.72
C PRO A 68 4.30 9.63 3.80
N ALA A 69 3.67 10.78 4.05
CA ALA A 69 2.59 10.89 5.03
C ALA A 69 1.38 10.05 4.63
N THR A 70 0.99 10.10 3.35
CA THR A 70 -0.10 9.29 2.81
C THR A 70 0.18 7.79 2.92
N ILE A 71 1.41 7.36 2.62
CA ILE A 71 1.81 5.95 2.73
C ILE A 71 1.67 5.47 4.17
N ARG A 72 2.17 6.26 5.13
CA ARG A 72 2.07 5.93 6.57
C ARG A 72 0.60 5.81 7.03
N THR A 73 -0.26 6.75 6.62
CA THR A 73 -1.69 6.69 6.96
C THR A 73 -2.33 5.42 6.40
N ALA A 74 -2.09 5.10 5.13
CA ALA A 74 -2.67 3.91 4.50
C ALA A 74 -2.22 2.61 5.16
N LEU A 75 -0.93 2.50 5.52
CA LEU A 75 -0.39 1.33 6.20
C LEU A 75 -0.91 1.20 7.64
N ALA A 76 -1.10 2.32 8.35
CA ALA A 76 -1.71 2.31 9.67
C ALA A 76 -3.17 1.81 9.60
N ASP A 77 -3.93 2.24 8.61
CA ASP A 77 -5.30 1.76 8.37
C ASP A 77 -5.34 0.28 7.95
N PHE A 78 -4.40 -0.16 7.11
CA PHE A 78 -4.25 -1.56 6.74
C PHE A 78 -4.01 -2.43 7.98
N ARG A 79 -3.03 -2.07 8.82
CA ARG A 79 -2.74 -2.79 10.08
C ARG A 79 -3.97 -2.84 10.99
N ARG A 80 -4.63 -1.70 11.20
CA ARG A 80 -5.82 -1.61 12.06
C ARG A 80 -6.96 -2.52 11.58
N THR A 81 -7.15 -2.66 10.28
CA THR A 81 -8.25 -3.46 9.71
C THR A 81 -7.94 -4.95 9.59
N HIS A 82 -6.67 -5.36 9.70
CA HIS A 82 -6.23 -6.76 9.59
C HIS A 82 -5.69 -7.33 10.92
N GLN A 83 -5.70 -6.53 11.99
CA GLN A 83 -5.12 -6.92 13.28
C GLN A 83 -5.88 -8.07 13.95
N ASP A 84 -7.21 -8.08 13.88
CA ASP A 84 -8.04 -9.05 14.60
C ASP A 84 -7.81 -10.49 14.10
N ASP A 85 -7.51 -10.66 12.81
CA ASP A 85 -7.25 -11.96 12.17
C ASP A 85 -5.84 -12.06 11.59
N TRP A 86 -4.88 -11.38 12.22
CA TRP A 86 -3.52 -11.27 11.69
C TRP A 86 -2.82 -12.61 11.50
N GLN A 87 -3.12 -13.61 12.34
CA GLN A 87 -2.50 -14.94 12.22
C GLN A 87 -2.85 -15.60 10.88
N ASN A 88 -4.12 -15.58 10.48
CA ASN A 88 -4.56 -16.14 9.20
C ASN A 88 -4.02 -15.31 8.03
N HIS A 89 -4.11 -13.98 8.13
CA HIS A 89 -3.60 -13.08 7.09
C HIS A 89 -2.09 -13.20 6.87
N ARG A 90 -1.32 -13.46 7.93
CA ARG A 90 0.12 -13.68 7.85
C ARG A 90 0.46 -14.93 7.04
N ASP A 91 -0.34 -15.98 7.16
CA ASP A 91 -0.11 -17.24 6.43
C ASP A 91 -0.42 -17.12 4.93
N GLU A 92 -1.13 -16.07 4.51
CA GLU A 92 -1.36 -15.72 3.10
C GLU A 92 -0.20 -14.94 2.46
N LEU A 93 0.76 -14.47 3.25
CA LEU A 93 1.88 -13.62 2.81
C LEU A 93 3.19 -14.40 2.73
N THR A 94 4.03 -14.06 1.75
CA THR A 94 5.40 -14.59 1.70
C THR A 94 6.29 -13.93 2.75
N GLU A 95 7.43 -14.56 3.07
CA GLU A 95 8.40 -14.00 4.01
C GLU A 95 8.89 -12.62 3.54
N GLU A 96 9.14 -12.46 2.24
CA GLU A 96 9.56 -11.18 1.66
C GLU A 96 8.47 -10.09 1.77
N GLU A 97 7.20 -10.47 1.64
CA GLU A 97 6.08 -9.52 1.80
C GLU A 97 5.92 -9.09 3.25
N LEU A 98 6.14 -10.00 4.20
CA LEU A 98 6.12 -9.70 5.64
C LEU A 98 7.27 -8.78 6.04
N ASP A 99 8.47 -9.02 5.52
CA ASP A 99 9.64 -8.17 5.76
C ASP A 99 9.42 -6.75 5.23
N LEU A 100 8.92 -6.62 3.99
CA LEU A 100 8.57 -5.33 3.41
C LEU A 100 7.52 -4.58 4.24
N LEU A 101 6.51 -5.30 4.73
CA LEU A 101 5.48 -4.71 5.57
C LEU A 101 6.05 -4.24 6.92
N ALA A 102 6.94 -5.01 7.53
CA ALA A 102 7.61 -4.65 8.78
C ALA A 102 8.47 -3.38 8.60
N ASP A 103 9.28 -3.32 7.54
CA ASP A 103 10.12 -2.17 7.22
C ASP A 103 9.29 -0.89 7.02
N LEU A 104 8.22 -1.01 6.24
CA LEU A 104 7.33 0.11 5.92
C LEU A 104 6.52 0.62 7.12
N THR A 105 6.29 -0.23 8.12
CA THR A 105 5.50 0.07 9.31
C THR A 105 6.34 0.30 10.56
N SER A 106 7.67 0.25 10.42
CA SER A 106 8.58 0.57 11.50
C SER A 106 8.30 1.99 12.01
N PRO A 107 8.16 2.16 13.34
CA PRO A 107 7.99 3.48 13.90
C PRO A 107 9.20 4.37 13.54
N PRO A 108 9.01 5.69 13.43
CA PRO A 108 10.12 6.62 13.24
C PRO A 108 11.18 6.43 14.34
N SER A 109 12.44 6.73 14.04
CA SER A 109 13.57 6.51 14.95
C SER A 109 13.47 7.22 16.31
N TYR A 110 12.59 8.23 16.46
CA TYR A 110 12.34 8.89 17.74
C TYR A 110 11.35 8.14 18.64
N CYS A 111 10.69 7.10 18.12
CA CYS A 111 9.77 6.21 18.83
C CYS A 111 10.38 4.82 19.10
N ALA A 112 11.64 4.59 18.74
CA ALA A 112 12.37 3.33 18.92
C ALA A 112 13.20 3.31 20.21
#